data_AF-A0A845QHY8-F1
#
_entry.id   AF-A0A845QHY8-F1
#
_cell.length_a   1.000
_cell.length_b   1.000
_cell.length_c   1.000
_cell.angle_alpha   90.00
_cell.angle_beta   90.00
_cell.angle_gamma   90.00
#
_symmetry.space_group_name_H-M   'P 1'
#
loop_
_entity.id
_entity.type
_entity.pdbx_description
1 polymer ?
#
loop_
_entity_poly.entity_id
_entity_poly.type
_entity_poly.pdbx_seq_one_letter_code
_entity_poly.pdbx_strand_id
1 'polypeptide(L)'
;MAEAKKRYYRKNVELFVLLNKMKLWPARSGQLHGIREIDLAGKYITITTHCGKSMRLYNSRNSRAARWLRNKWALKPCKQCKVPEWKLEKYSKTMFDSHYGSDLVHKE
;
A
#
# COMPACT_ATOMS: atom_id res chain seq x y z
N MET A 1 16.99 30.11 2.68
CA MET A 1 15.63 29.83 2.18
C MET A 1 15.22 28.46 2.72
N ALA A 2 14.29 28.40 3.67
CA ALA A 2 13.84 27.12 4.22
C ALA A 2 12.98 26.42 3.17
N GLU A 3 13.44 25.27 2.68
CA GLU A 3 12.71 24.46 1.70
C GLU A 3 11.30 24.20 2.22
N ALA A 4 10.29 24.65 1.46
CA ALA A 4 8.89 24.53 1.87
C ALA A 4 8.57 23.05 2.04
N LYS A 5 8.48 22.62 3.31
CA LYS A 5 8.28 21.22 3.68
C LYS A 5 6.95 20.76 3.08
N LYS A 6 7.01 20.05 1.96
CA LYS A 6 5.85 19.67 1.14
C LYS A 6 4.85 18.92 2.04
N ARG A 7 3.74 19.57 2.38
CA ARG A 7 2.70 19.00 3.25
C ARG A 7 1.89 18.00 2.44
N TYR A 8 1.96 16.73 2.80
CA TYR A 8 1.23 15.66 2.12
C TYR A 8 -0.13 15.44 2.79
N TYR A 9 -1.21 15.71 2.06
CA TYR A 9 -2.56 15.37 2.53
C TYR A 9 -2.75 13.85 2.53
N ARG A 10 -2.95 13.28 3.72
CA ARG A 10 -3.12 11.83 3.91
C ARG A 10 -4.56 11.44 3.57
N LYS A 11 -4.80 10.95 2.37
CA LYS A 11 -6.12 10.39 1.99
C LYS A 11 -6.49 9.24 2.93
N ASN A 12 -7.72 9.21 3.41
CA ASN A 12 -8.22 8.16 4.31
C ASN A 12 -9.00 7.11 3.50
N VAL A 13 -8.29 6.39 2.61
CA VAL A 13 -8.87 5.37 1.73
C VAL A 13 -8.74 3.96 2.32
N GLU A 14 -9.63 3.07 1.89
CA GLU A 14 -9.64 1.65 2.22
C GLU A 14 -8.30 0.98 1.94
N LEU A 15 -7.93 0.00 2.78
CA LEU A 15 -6.70 -0.76 2.63
C LEU A 15 -6.65 -1.46 1.26
N PHE A 16 -7.79 -2.00 0.80
CA PHE A 16 -7.88 -2.67 -0.50
C PHE A 16 -7.42 -1.78 -1.65
N VAL A 17 -7.82 -0.51 -1.67
CA VAL A 17 -7.45 0.45 -2.73
C VAL A 17 -5.94 0.65 -2.76
N LEU A 18 -5.32 0.80 -1.60
CA LEU A 18 -3.86 0.95 -1.48
C LEU A 18 -3.13 -0.30 -1.98
N LEU A 19 -3.57 -1.48 -1.56
CA LEU A 19 -2.98 -2.76 -1.96
C LEU A 19 -3.16 -3.00 -3.46
N ASN A 20 -4.33 -2.72 -4.02
CA ASN A 20 -4.61 -2.96 -5.43
C ASN A 20 -3.78 -2.04 -6.34
N LYS A 21 -3.57 -0.78 -5.91
CA LYS A 21 -2.76 0.18 -6.66
C LYS A 21 -1.27 -0.13 -6.63
N MET A 22 -0.73 -0.41 -5.44
CA MET A 22 0.72 -0.58 -5.25
C MET A 22 1.18 -2.00 -5.50
N LYS A 23 0.32 -2.99 -5.26
CA LYS A 23 0.65 -4.43 -5.19
C LYS A 23 1.80 -4.71 -4.23
N LEU A 24 1.80 -4.03 -3.07
CA LEU A 24 2.82 -4.12 -2.03
C LEU A 24 2.19 -4.26 -0.64
N TRP A 25 2.78 -5.09 0.21
CA TRP A 25 2.34 -5.34 1.58
C TRP A 25 3.42 -4.97 2.60
N PRO A 26 3.18 -4.03 3.53
CA PRO A 26 4.10 -3.72 4.60
C PRO A 26 3.88 -4.68 5.78
N ALA A 27 4.74 -5.68 5.93
CA ALA A 27 4.72 -6.55 7.09
C ALA A 27 5.07 -5.76 8.37
N ARG A 28 4.56 -6.26 9.51
CA ARG A 28 4.83 -5.64 10.83
C ARG A 28 6.33 -5.60 11.17
N SER A 29 7.13 -6.47 10.56
CA SER A 29 8.59 -6.55 10.70
C SER A 29 9.35 -5.42 9.99
N GLY A 30 8.69 -4.51 9.27
CA GLY A 30 9.38 -3.51 8.46
C GLY A 30 9.66 -3.95 7.02
N GLN A 31 9.39 -5.22 6.68
CA GLN A 31 9.62 -5.77 5.35
C GLN A 31 8.47 -5.45 4.39
N LEU A 32 8.82 -5.01 3.18
CA LEU A 32 7.90 -4.72 2.09
C LEU A 32 7.84 -5.92 1.14
N HIS A 33 6.71 -6.60 1.11
CA HIS A 33 6.47 -7.75 0.25
C HIS A 33 5.79 -7.32 -1.05
N GLY A 34 6.16 -7.97 -2.15
CA GLY A 34 5.37 -7.91 -3.38
C GLY A 34 4.13 -8.79 -3.25
N ILE A 35 2.97 -8.28 -3.64
CA ILE A 35 1.72 -9.02 -3.65
C ILE A 35 1.51 -9.64 -5.03
N ARG A 36 1.25 -10.95 -5.05
CA ARG A 36 0.93 -11.74 -6.24
C ARG A 36 -0.57 -11.71 -6.52
N GLU A 37 -1.38 -11.98 -5.51
CA GLU A 37 -2.85 -12.05 -5.61
C GLU A 37 -3.50 -11.26 -4.47
N ILE A 38 -4.64 -10.63 -4.77
CA ILE A 38 -5.47 -9.89 -3.82
C ILE A 38 -6.92 -10.30 -4.13
N ASP A 39 -7.61 -10.78 -3.11
CA ASP A 39 -9.03 -11.10 -3.17
C ASP A 39 -9.79 -10.31 -2.08
N LEU A 40 -10.95 -9.77 -2.44
CA LEU A 40 -11.80 -8.98 -1.55
C LEU A 40 -13.11 -9.74 -1.30
N ALA A 41 -13.24 -10.30 -0.09
CA ALA A 41 -14.42 -11.01 0.36
C ALA A 41 -15.15 -10.19 1.43
N GLY A 42 -16.09 -9.36 0.98
CA GLY A 42 -16.84 -8.44 1.85
C GLY A 42 -15.93 -7.45 2.58
N LYS A 43 -15.86 -7.57 3.91
CA LYS A 43 -15.01 -6.70 4.76
C LYS A 43 -13.58 -7.20 4.90
N TYR A 44 -13.24 -8.36 4.35
CA TYR A 44 -11.92 -8.97 4.48
C TYR A 44 -11.20 -9.00 3.14
N ILE A 45 -9.88 -8.88 3.20
CA ILE A 45 -8.96 -8.97 2.07
C ILE A 45 -8.08 -10.17 2.32
N THR A 46 -7.99 -11.08 1.37
CA THR A 46 -6.98 -12.13 1.35
C THR A 46 -5.88 -11.71 0.39
N ILE A 47 -4.63 -11.69 0.86
CA ILE A 47 -3.48 -11.43 0.00
C ILE A 47 -2.55 -12.62 0.00
N THR A 48 -1.94 -12.86 -1.16
CA THR A 48 -0.85 -13.82 -1.32
C THR A 48 0.37 -13.10 -1.87
N THR A 49 1.49 -13.19 -1.16
CA THR A 49 2.75 -12.54 -1.56
C THR A 49 3.52 -13.40 -2.55
N HIS A 50 4.43 -12.78 -3.30
CA HIS A 50 5.35 -13.52 -4.18
C HIS A 50 6.29 -14.47 -3.43
N CYS A 51 6.49 -14.28 -2.12
CA CYS A 51 7.26 -15.22 -1.31
C CYS A 51 6.40 -16.34 -0.70
N GLY A 52 5.16 -16.53 -1.16
CA GLY A 52 4.30 -17.64 -0.76
C GLY A 52 3.53 -17.45 0.54
N LYS A 53 3.56 -16.25 1.15
CA LYS A 53 2.79 -15.98 2.37
C LYS A 53 1.38 -15.55 2.01
N SER A 54 0.39 -16.23 2.57
CA SER A 54 -1.02 -15.84 2.46
C SER A 54 -1.52 -15.31 3.80
N MET A 55 -2.31 -14.25 3.78
CA MET A 55 -2.91 -13.69 5.00
C MET A 55 -4.24 -13.02 4.72
N ARG A 56 -5.15 -13.16 5.69
CA ARG A 56 -6.45 -12.49 5.70
C ARG A 56 -6.41 -11.27 6.60
N LEU A 57 -6.94 -10.16 6.09
CA LEU A 57 -6.84 -8.82 6.67
C LEU A 57 -8.21 -8.18 6.66
N TYR A 58 -8.48 -7.27 7.59
CA TYR A 58 -9.70 -6.47 7.53
C TYR A 58 -9.49 -5.23 6.66
N ASN A 59 -10.45 -4.90 5.80
CA ASN A 59 -10.41 -3.74 4.91
C ASN A 59 -10.67 -2.42 5.66
N SER A 60 -9.74 -2.02 6.53
CA SER A 60 -9.83 -0.76 7.28
C SER A 60 -8.84 0.28 6.79
N ARG A 61 -9.37 1.49 6.53
CA ARG A 61 -8.63 2.71 6.22
C ARG A 61 -7.71 3.19 7.36
N ASN A 62 -8.05 2.80 8.60
CA ASN A 62 -7.31 3.14 9.82
C ASN A 62 -6.32 2.05 10.25
N SER A 63 -6.18 0.96 9.49
CA SER A 63 -5.24 -0.11 9.82
C SER A 63 -3.79 0.38 9.82
N ARG A 64 -2.93 -0.32 10.60
CA ARG A 64 -1.48 -0.07 10.59
C ARG A 64 -0.92 -0.14 9.17
N ALA A 65 -1.30 -1.16 8.40
CA ALA A 65 -0.84 -1.34 7.03
C ALA A 65 -1.26 -0.18 6.12
N ALA A 66 -2.51 0.28 6.21
CA ALA A 66 -2.98 1.42 5.44
C ALA A 66 -2.18 2.70 5.78
N ARG A 67 -1.91 2.94 7.06
CA ARG A 67 -1.07 4.07 7.50
C ARG A 67 0.37 3.94 7.00
N TRP A 68 0.93 2.74 7.02
CA TRP A 68 2.30 2.48 6.57
C TRP A 68 2.49 2.66 5.07
N LEU A 69 1.53 2.19 4.26
CA LEU A 69 1.55 2.41 2.81
C LEU A 69 1.44 3.89 2.46
N ARG A 70 0.56 4.63 3.16
CA ARG A 70 0.38 6.07 2.93
C ARG A 70 1.60 6.89 3.33
N ASN A 71 2.20 6.56 4.46
CA ASN A 71 3.36 7.29 5.00
C ASN A 71 4.71 6.72 4.57
N LYS A 72 4.72 5.63 3.80
CA LYS A 72 5.91 4.94 3.32
C LYS A 72 6.86 4.51 4.45
N TRP A 73 6.32 3.98 5.53
CA TRP A 73 7.10 3.57 6.71
C TRP A 73 7.75 2.18 6.62
N ALA A 74 7.63 1.50 5.47
CA ALA A 74 8.31 0.23 5.26
C ALA A 74 9.80 0.48 5.00
N LEU A 75 10.66 -0.22 5.74
CA LEU A 75 12.09 0.08 5.81
C LEU A 75 12.91 -0.68 4.76
N LYS A 76 12.51 -1.92 4.41
CA LYS A 76 13.34 -2.82 3.58
C LYS A 76 12.49 -3.70 2.66
N PRO A 77 12.86 -3.89 1.38
CA PRO A 77 12.18 -4.84 0.51
C PRO A 77 12.45 -6.29 0.94
N CYS A 78 11.49 -7.18 0.73
CA CYS A 78 11.66 -8.61 0.95
C CYS A 78 12.54 -9.22 -0.15
N LYS A 79 13.69 -9.81 0.24
CA LYS A 79 14.64 -10.47 -0.68
C LYS A 79 13.99 -11.61 -1.48
N GLN A 80 13.12 -12.40 -0.86
CA GLN A 80 12.44 -13.52 -1.51
C GLN A 80 11.40 -13.08 -2.53
N CYS A 81 10.72 -11.95 -2.29
CA CYS A 81 9.74 -11.42 -3.24
C CYS A 81 10.40 -10.86 -4.51
N LYS A 82 11.73 -10.62 -4.51
CA LYS A 82 12.47 -10.01 -5.61
C LYS A 82 11.73 -8.82 -6.21
N VAL A 83 11.27 -7.90 -5.34
CA VAL A 83 10.52 -6.72 -5.78
C VAL A 83 11.44 -5.90 -6.70
N PRO A 84 11.06 -5.67 -7.97
CA PRO A 84 11.92 -4.95 -8.90
C PRO A 84 12.22 -3.53 -8.43
N GLU A 85 13.43 -3.03 -8.71
CA GLU A 85 13.88 -1.71 -8.27
C GLU A 85 12.97 -0.59 -8.76
N TRP A 86 12.54 -0.64 -10.02
CA TRP A 86 11.60 0.33 -10.59
C TRP A 86 10.29 0.43 -9.79
N LYS A 87 9.83 -0.68 -9.18
CA LYS A 87 8.60 -0.71 -8.37
C LYS A 87 8.85 -0.09 -7.00
N LEU A 88 10.04 -0.25 -6.43
CA LEU A 88 10.47 0.41 -5.19
C LEU A 88 10.64 1.91 -5.41
N GLU A 89 11.27 2.32 -6.50
CA GLU A 89 11.35 3.71 -6.92
C GLU A 89 9.96 4.32 -7.12
N LYS A 90 9.08 3.61 -7.84
CA LYS A 90 7.70 4.05 -8.04
C LYS A 90 6.98 4.20 -6.71
N TYR A 91 7.12 3.25 -5.78
CA TYR A 91 6.53 3.35 -4.44
C TYR A 91 7.09 4.55 -3.65
N SER A 92 8.40 4.78 -3.71
CA SER A 92 9.07 5.94 -3.11
C SER A 92 8.54 7.26 -3.69
N LYS A 93 8.31 7.31 -5.01
CA LYS A 93 7.81 8.49 -5.73
C LYS A 93 6.27 8.63 -5.70
N THR A 94 5.51 7.56 -5.43
CA THR A 94 4.04 7.58 -5.49
C THR A 94 3.47 8.49 -4.41
N MET A 95 2.79 9.55 -4.81
CA MET A 95 2.16 10.51 -3.91
C MET A 95 0.65 10.34 -3.96
N PHE A 96 -0.01 10.38 -2.81
CA PHE A 96 -1.46 10.47 -2.77
C PHE A 96 -1.86 11.94 -2.68
N ASP A 97 -2.19 12.55 -3.81
CA ASP A 97 -2.76 13.91 -3.88
C ASP A 97 -4.24 13.87 -3.47
N SER A 98 -4.76 14.91 -2.81
CA SER A 98 -6.19 15.19 -2.55
C SER A 98 -7.16 14.77 -3.66
N HIS A 99 -6.80 14.91 -4.95
CA HIS A 99 -7.68 14.60 -6.09
C HIS A 99 -7.70 13.13 -6.55
N TYR A 100 -6.71 12.31 -6.18
CA TYR A 100 -6.60 10.87 -6.49
C TYR A 100 -7.74 9.91 -5.99
N GLY A 101 -8.91 10.43 -5.62
CA GLY A 101 -9.96 9.68 -4.91
C GLY A 101 -11.35 10.27 -5.09
N SER A 102 -11.48 11.42 -5.75
CA SER A 102 -12.76 11.84 -6.33
C SER A 102 -13.22 10.86 -7.43
N ASP A 103 -12.28 10.17 -8.09
CA ASP A 103 -12.59 9.25 -9.20
C ASP A 103 -12.62 7.76 -8.81
N LEU A 104 -12.48 7.43 -7.52
CA LEU A 104 -12.61 6.06 -7.01
C LEU A 104 -13.96 5.83 -6.30
N VAL A 105 -14.86 6.80 -6.43
CA VAL A 105 -16.24 6.72 -5.95
C VAL A 105 -17.07 6.10 -7.07
N HIS A 106 -17.50 4.85 -6.84
CA HIS A 106 -18.56 4.12 -7.53
C HIS A 106 -18.44 3.96 -9.06
N LYS A 107 -17.85 2.83 -9.50
CA LYS A 107 -18.46 2.14 -10.64
C LYS A 107 -19.49 1.17 -10.06
N GLU A 108 -20.75 1.44 -10.38
CA GLU A 108 -21.91 0.57 -10.16
C GLU A 108 -21.68 -0.85 -10.71
#